data_AF-A0A6G3PGL2-F1
#
_entry.id   AF-A0A6G3PGL2-F1
#
_cell.length_a   1.000
_cell.length_b   1.000
_cell.length_c   1.000
_cell.angle_alpha   90.00
_cell.angle_beta   90.00
_cell.angle_gamma   90.00
#
_symmetry.space_group_name_H-M   'P 1'
#
loop_
_entity.id
_entity.type
_entity.pdbx_description
1 polymer ?
#
loop_
_entity_poly.entity_id
_entity_poly.type
_entity_poly.pdbx_seq_one_letter_code
_entity_poly.pdbx_strand_id
1 'polypeptide(L)'
;AVGAETPWGVAAELERLAPGTGADTWTEAAAAPAEEILAAAGERRIVAVVRDEHRHAWMGAALDALLAARPDTVVVEMGLPQAAPRGALHIATFGAARVCGLAAAEALTGTTS
;
A
#
# COMPACT_ATOMS: atom_id res chain seq x y z
N ALA A 1 -2.22 -1.34 -8.86
CA ALA A 1 -1.07 -0.88 -9.65
C ALA A 1 -0.59 0.44 -9.07
N VAL A 2 0.54 0.45 -8.37
CA VAL A 2 1.11 1.65 -7.73
C VAL A 2 2.32 2.11 -8.55
N GLY A 3 2.12 2.83 -9.66
CA GLY A 3 3.19 3.14 -10.62
C GLY A 3 4.09 4.33 -10.24
N ALA A 4 5.39 4.21 -10.56
CA ALA A 4 6.38 5.30 -10.47
C ALA A 4 6.34 6.29 -11.65
N GLU A 5 5.50 6.10 -12.66
CA GLU A 5 5.41 7.02 -13.81
C GLU A 5 4.41 8.17 -13.62
N THR A 6 3.87 8.32 -12.41
CA THR A 6 3.33 9.58 -11.89
C THR A 6 3.51 9.51 -10.37
N PRO A 7 4.11 10.49 -9.67
CA PRO A 7 4.24 10.46 -8.21
C PRO A 7 2.89 10.76 -7.55
N TRP A 8 1.94 9.85 -7.72
CA TRP A 8 0.67 9.80 -7.03
C TRP A 8 0.68 8.65 -6.02
N GLY A 9 0.14 8.91 -4.83
CA GLY A 9 0.03 7.91 -3.78
C GLY A 9 0.90 8.21 -2.57
N VAL A 10 1.03 7.20 -1.72
CA VAL A 10 1.62 7.30 -0.38
C VAL A 10 3.14 7.20 -0.41
N ALA A 11 3.71 6.51 -1.41
CA ALA A 11 5.13 6.15 -1.48
C ALA A 11 6.07 7.38 -1.45
N ALA A 12 5.84 8.37 -2.31
CA ALA A 12 6.67 9.57 -2.36
C ALA A 12 6.62 10.40 -1.08
N GLU A 13 5.46 10.42 -0.40
CA GLU A 13 5.30 11.13 0.87
C GLU A 13 5.91 10.35 2.04
N LEU A 14 5.87 9.02 2.02
CA LEU A 14 6.59 8.18 2.98
C LEU A 14 8.11 8.29 2.82
N GLU A 15 8.65 8.33 1.60
CA GLU A 15 10.08 8.56 1.40
C GLU A 15 10.52 9.91 2.00
N ARG A 16 9.68 10.94 1.85
CA ARG A 16 9.93 12.28 2.41
C ARG A 16 9.85 12.31 3.94
N LEU A 17 8.84 11.67 4.53
CA LEU A 17 8.58 11.70 5.98
C LEU A 17 9.36 10.65 6.77
N ALA A 18 9.72 9.54 6.12
CA ALA A 18 10.49 8.43 6.66
C ALA A 18 11.59 7.99 5.66
N PRO A 19 12.71 8.73 5.60
CA PRO A 19 13.82 8.42 4.70
C PRO A 19 14.33 6.99 4.86
N GLY A 20 14.63 6.33 3.73
CA GLY A 20 14.97 4.90 3.69
C GLY A 20 13.77 3.98 3.43
N THR A 21 12.56 4.53 3.30
CA THR A 21 11.42 3.80 2.75
C THR A 21 11.68 3.45 1.28
N GLY A 22 11.66 2.15 0.96
CA GLY A 22 11.66 1.68 -0.42
C GLY A 22 10.24 1.47 -0.91
N ALA A 23 10.00 1.66 -2.21
CA ALA A 23 8.70 1.44 -2.83
C ALA A 23 8.88 0.73 -4.17
N ASP A 24 7.99 -0.23 -4.42
CA ASP A 24 7.97 -1.05 -5.62
C ASP A 24 6.52 -1.18 -6.11
N THR A 25 6.36 -1.51 -7.39
CA THR A 25 5.06 -1.56 -8.06
C THR A 25 4.74 -2.97 -8.53
N TRP A 26 3.56 -3.46 -8.16
CA TRP A 26 3.00 -4.67 -8.75
C TRP A 26 1.69 -4.40 -9.48
N THR A 27 1.51 -5.12 -10.58
CA THR A 27 0.31 -5.10 -11.43
C THR A 27 -0.21 -6.53 -11.59
N GLU A 28 -1.37 -6.68 -12.20
CA GLU A 28 -1.97 -7.99 -12.49
C GLU A 28 -1.07 -8.90 -13.34
N ALA A 29 -0.13 -8.33 -14.09
CA ALA A 29 0.82 -9.09 -14.90
C ALA A 29 1.92 -9.80 -14.07
N ALA A 30 2.06 -9.47 -12.78
CA ALA A 30 2.99 -10.17 -11.89
C ALA A 30 2.48 -11.60 -11.63
N ALA A 31 3.34 -12.60 -11.86
CA ALA A 31 2.95 -13.99 -11.77
C ALA A 31 2.73 -14.46 -10.32
N ALA A 32 3.52 -13.93 -9.37
CA ALA A 32 3.41 -14.25 -7.95
C ALA A 32 3.65 -12.99 -7.08
N PRO A 33 2.72 -12.01 -7.09
CA PRO A 33 2.96 -10.70 -6.49
C PRO A 33 3.29 -10.80 -4.99
N ALA A 34 2.65 -11.69 -4.22
CA ALA A 34 2.93 -11.79 -2.79
C ALA A 34 4.35 -12.32 -2.49
N GLU A 35 4.84 -13.32 -3.21
CA GLU A 35 6.19 -13.88 -3.00
C GLU A 35 7.27 -12.87 -3.38
N GLU A 36 7.08 -12.17 -4.51
CA GLU A 36 7.98 -11.10 -4.95
C GLU A 36 7.99 -9.92 -3.97
N ILE A 37 6.83 -9.51 -3.46
CA ILE A 37 6.71 -8.46 -2.42
C ILE A 37 7.47 -8.86 -1.17
N LEU A 38 7.29 -10.11 -0.69
CA LEU A 38 7.95 -10.59 0.52
C LEU A 38 9.47 -10.64 0.35
N ALA A 39 9.95 -11.12 -0.79
CA ALA A 39 11.38 -11.16 -1.11
C ALA A 39 11.97 -9.74 -1.19
N ALA A 40 11.27 -8.80 -1.84
CA ALA A 40 11.71 -7.41 -1.92
C ALA A 40 11.71 -6.74 -0.54
N ALA A 41 10.69 -6.96 0.28
CA ALA A 41 10.57 -6.36 1.60
C ALA A 41 11.68 -6.84 2.56
N GLY A 42 12.04 -8.13 2.52
CA GLY A 42 12.91 -8.74 3.51
C GLY A 42 12.35 -8.56 4.92
N GLU A 43 13.19 -8.13 5.86
CA GLU A 43 12.79 -7.88 7.26
C GLU A 43 12.01 -6.57 7.47
N ARG A 44 11.90 -5.72 6.44
CA ARG A 44 11.22 -4.42 6.57
C ARG A 44 9.72 -4.62 6.76
N ARG A 45 9.08 -3.72 7.51
CA ARG A 45 7.62 -3.66 7.60
C ARG A 45 7.03 -3.29 6.24
N ILE A 46 5.88 -3.88 5.92
CA ILE A 46 5.20 -3.68 4.65
C ILE A 46 4.01 -2.73 4.84
N VAL A 47 3.93 -1.73 3.96
CA VAL A 47 2.75 -0.87 3.78
C VAL A 47 2.18 -1.17 2.39
N ALA A 48 1.13 -1.98 2.33
CA ALA A 48 0.46 -2.36 1.11
C ALA A 48 -0.53 -1.27 0.67
N VAL A 49 -0.18 -0.52 -0.37
CA VAL A 49 -1.05 0.51 -0.95
C VAL A 49 -1.83 -0.09 -2.10
N VAL A 50 -3.15 -0.11 -2.00
CA VAL A 50 -4.07 -0.59 -3.04
C VAL A 50 -5.00 0.52 -3.49
N ARG A 51 -5.55 0.38 -4.69
CA ARG A 51 -6.52 1.33 -5.22
C ARG A 51 -7.71 0.59 -5.80
N ASP A 52 -8.91 0.97 -5.36
CA ASP A 52 -10.17 0.40 -5.83
C ASP A 52 -10.13 -1.15 -5.81
N GLU A 53 -9.66 -1.74 -4.70
CA GLU A 53 -9.32 -3.17 -4.63
C GLU A 53 -10.52 -4.08 -4.94
N HIS A 54 -11.72 -3.66 -4.56
CA HIS A 54 -12.99 -4.30 -4.91
C HIS A 54 -13.19 -4.54 -6.43
N ARG A 55 -12.47 -3.81 -7.30
CA ARG A 55 -12.55 -3.95 -8.77
C ARG A 55 -11.54 -4.95 -9.33
N HIS A 56 -10.61 -5.42 -8.50
CA HIS A 56 -9.43 -6.16 -8.94
C HIS A 56 -9.19 -7.37 -8.02
N ALA A 57 -9.78 -8.51 -8.37
CA ALA A 57 -9.68 -9.74 -7.57
C ALA A 57 -8.23 -10.16 -7.26
N TRP A 58 -7.29 -9.88 -8.18
CA TRP A 58 -5.86 -10.16 -7.97
C TRP A 58 -5.27 -9.37 -6.78
N MET A 59 -5.74 -8.14 -6.53
CA MET A 59 -5.26 -7.33 -5.39
C MET A 59 -5.74 -7.94 -4.07
N GLY A 60 -6.99 -8.39 -4.02
CA GLY A 60 -7.53 -9.10 -2.86
C GLY A 60 -6.77 -10.37 -2.56
N ALA A 61 -6.49 -11.21 -3.57
CA ALA A 61 -5.71 -12.43 -3.41
C ALA A 61 -4.26 -12.15 -2.97
N ALA A 62 -3.61 -11.11 -3.53
CA ALA A 62 -2.28 -10.70 -3.13
C ALA A 62 -2.24 -10.21 -1.68
N LEU A 63 -3.23 -9.42 -1.26
CA LEU A 63 -3.36 -8.97 0.14
C LEU A 63 -3.59 -10.14 1.08
N ASP A 64 -4.46 -11.10 0.74
CA ASP A 64 -4.72 -12.26 1.60
C ASP A 64 -3.44 -13.10 1.81
N ALA A 65 -2.69 -13.36 0.73
CA ALA A 65 -1.41 -14.05 0.81
C ALA A 65 -0.37 -13.27 1.63
N LEU A 66 -0.29 -11.95 1.42
CA LEU A 66 0.65 -11.08 2.12
C LEU A 66 0.35 -11.00 3.62
N LEU A 67 -0.93 -10.85 4.00
CA LEU A 67 -1.38 -10.79 5.38
C LEU A 67 -1.21 -12.13 6.11
N ALA A 68 -1.37 -13.24 5.41
CA ALA A 68 -1.10 -14.57 5.97
C ALA A 68 0.40 -14.74 6.31
N ALA A 69 1.30 -14.25 5.45
CA ALA A 69 2.75 -14.36 5.66
C ALA A 69 3.32 -13.29 6.61
N ARG A 70 2.75 -12.08 6.58
CA ARG A 70 3.19 -10.91 7.35
C ARG A 70 1.99 -10.22 8.00
N PRO A 71 1.49 -10.75 9.14
CA PRO A 71 0.32 -10.21 9.82
C PRO A 71 0.49 -8.77 10.31
N ASP A 72 1.73 -8.26 10.41
CA ASP A 72 2.05 -6.88 10.79
C ASP A 72 1.94 -5.87 9.63
N THR A 73 1.55 -6.32 8.43
CA THR A 73 1.37 -5.48 7.26
C THR A 73 0.25 -4.46 7.47
N VAL A 74 0.53 -3.22 7.11
CA VAL A 74 -0.45 -2.12 7.09
C VAL A 74 -1.03 -2.01 5.69
N VAL A 75 -2.34 -1.79 5.57
CA VAL A 75 -3.03 -1.61 4.28
C VAL A 75 -3.51 -0.17 4.15
N VAL A 76 -3.17 0.48 3.04
CA VAL A 76 -3.74 1.77 2.64
C VAL A 76 -4.59 1.57 1.39
N GLU A 77 -5.91 1.72 1.52
CA GLU A 77 -6.84 1.67 0.40
C GLU A 77 -7.15 3.09 -0.09
N MET A 78 -6.78 3.34 -1.34
CA MET A 78 -7.01 4.60 -2.03
C MET A 78 -8.15 4.49 -3.06
N GLY A 79 -8.76 5.62 -3.41
CA GLY A 79 -9.91 5.66 -4.32
C GLY A 79 -11.24 5.50 -3.58
N LEU A 80 -12.14 4.68 -4.09
CA LEU A 80 -13.42 4.40 -3.47
C LEU A 80 -13.36 3.06 -2.71
N PRO A 81 -13.11 3.09 -1.38
CA PRO A 81 -13.02 1.87 -0.60
C PRO A 81 -14.38 1.18 -0.51
N GLN A 82 -14.42 -0.10 -0.86
CA GLN A 82 -15.62 -0.94 -0.75
C GLN A 82 -15.34 -2.34 -0.19
N ALA A 83 -14.07 -2.74 -0.15
CA ALA A 83 -13.69 -4.00 0.44
C ALA A 83 -13.73 -3.94 1.97
N ALA A 84 -13.78 -5.11 2.61
CA ALA A 84 -13.71 -5.19 4.06
C ALA A 84 -12.31 -4.75 4.54
N PRO A 85 -12.22 -3.91 5.59
CA PRO A 85 -10.93 -3.54 6.18
C PRO A 85 -10.12 -4.75 6.63
N ARG A 86 -8.81 -4.74 6.36
CA ARG A 86 -7.86 -5.81 6.71
C ARG A 86 -6.45 -5.29 6.93
N GLY A 87 -5.61 -6.11 7.55
CA GLY A 87 -4.24 -5.77 7.97
C GLY A 87 -4.16 -5.34 9.43
N ALA A 88 -2.94 -5.14 9.92
CA ALA A 88 -2.68 -4.68 11.28
C ALA A 88 -3.23 -3.26 11.52
N LEU A 89 -3.21 -2.45 10.48
CA LEU A 89 -3.83 -1.13 10.39
C LEU A 89 -4.42 -1.00 8.98
N HIS A 90 -5.63 -0.46 8.87
CA HIS A 90 -6.28 -0.17 7.60
C HIS A 90 -6.59 1.32 7.50
N ILE A 91 -6.04 2.00 6.49
CA ILE A 91 -6.31 3.41 6.20
C ILE A 91 -7.08 3.49 4.88
N ALA A 92 -8.32 3.96 4.95
CA ALA A 92 -9.14 4.25 3.78
C ALA A 92 -9.10 5.75 3.48
N THR A 93 -8.56 6.16 2.33
CA THR A 93 -8.32 7.58 2.05
C THR A 93 -9.47 8.29 1.32
N PHE A 94 -10.51 7.55 0.90
CA PHE A 94 -11.69 8.06 0.17
C PHE A 94 -11.37 8.98 -1.02
N GLY A 95 -10.20 8.77 -1.62
CA GLY A 95 -9.68 9.55 -2.73
C GLY A 95 -8.28 9.08 -3.11
N ALA A 96 -7.85 9.42 -4.32
CA ALA A 96 -6.52 9.07 -4.84
C ALA A 96 -5.68 10.31 -5.17
N ALA A 97 -6.08 11.49 -4.68
CA ALA A 97 -5.35 12.73 -4.88
C ALA A 97 -4.03 12.73 -4.08
N ARG A 98 -3.07 13.55 -4.47
CA ARG A 98 -1.78 13.71 -3.76
C ARG A 98 -1.97 14.01 -2.27
N VAL A 99 -2.92 14.88 -1.92
CA VAL A 99 -3.23 15.22 -0.51
C VAL A 99 -3.71 14.01 0.30
N CYS A 100 -4.40 13.05 -0.32
CA CYS A 100 -4.79 11.80 0.32
C CYS A 100 -3.55 10.95 0.64
N GLY A 101 -2.58 10.92 -0.29
CA GLY A 101 -1.29 10.25 -0.09
C GLY A 101 -0.49 10.84 1.06
N LEU A 102 -0.45 12.18 1.15
CA LEU A 102 0.21 12.90 2.24
C LEU A 102 -0.45 12.60 3.60
N ALA A 103 -1.76 12.75 3.69
CA ALA A 103 -2.49 12.50 4.94
C ALA A 103 -2.33 11.06 5.44
N ALA A 104 -2.32 10.08 4.52
CA ALA A 104 -2.02 8.70 4.87
C ALA A 104 -0.57 8.52 5.36
N ALA A 105 0.41 9.13 4.70
CA ALA A 105 1.81 9.07 5.12
C ALA A 105 2.02 9.70 6.51
N GLU A 106 1.41 10.86 6.77
CA GLU A 106 1.41 11.54 8.08
C GLU A 106 0.81 10.66 9.18
N ALA A 107 -0.33 10.01 8.90
CA ALA A 107 -0.95 9.07 9.83
C ALA A 107 -0.05 7.86 10.14
N LEU A 108 0.69 7.36 9.14
CA LEU A 108 1.62 6.24 9.29
C LEU A 108 2.87 6.62 10.09
N THR A 109 3.38 7.84 9.94
CA THR A 109 4.60 8.31 10.60
C THR A 109 4.36 9.07 11.90
N GLY A 110 3.09 9.30 12.28
CA GLY A 110 2.73 10.10 13.45
C GLY A 110 3.18 11.56 13.32
N THR A 111 3.23 12.09 12.11
CA THR A 111 3.65 13.46 11.81
C THR A 111 2.43 14.32 11.49
N THR A 112 2.48 15.60 11.84
CA THR A 112 1.48 16.60 11.41
C THR A 112 2.21 17.70 10.66
N SER A 113 1.74 18.08 9.47
CA SER A 113 2.25 19.24 8.72
C SER A 113 1.90 20.59 9.38
#